data_AF-A0A5N4CGW1-F1
#
_entry.id   AF-A0A5N4CGW1-F1
#
_cell.length_a   1.000
_cell.length_b   1.000
_cell.length_c   1.000
_cell.angle_alpha   90.00
_cell.angle_beta   90.00
_cell.angle_gamma   90.00
#
_symmetry.space_group_name_H-M   'P 1'
#
loop_
_entity.id
_entity.type
_entity.pdbx_description
1 polymer ?
#
loop_
_entity_poly.entity_id
_entity_poly.type
_entity_poly.pdbx_seq_one_letter_code
_entity_poly.pdbx_strand_id
1 'polypeptide(L)'
;MAPGAPTLLLLLLLSLSSVLPCAASCPAACRCYSATVECGALQLHVIPPGIPPGTQTLFLQDNCIAHLEPGVLTPLASLRHLYLHNNSLHALEPGAFRAQSRLLELALTSNGLRGLRVGAFAGLAQLRVLYLAGNQLVQLLDFTFLHLQRLQELHLQENSIELLEDQALAGLSSLALLDLSRNQLGTISQEALQPLASLQVLRLTENPWRCDCALHWLGAWIKEGGQRLLSSRDRKIMCAEPPRLALQSLLDVSGSSLICIPPSVHVEPLEVTANLGEDLRVACQASGYPQPLVTWRKVAQPREGPPPAQAQPEGGVPVPGGSGASDTGSGMLFLTNITLAHAGKYECEASNAGGAARVPFQLLVNLSRQQQLAPAPPPAAGPISHEPLPEAGSMAFRALGLAMQTVIAAAIALLALTALLLATMICRRRRRRKKAPGPPGEGALFVNDYSEGPYTFAQLEELRDERGHEMFVIDRSKPLFAESPAETTEGTEPGPAQGLPLQPPAAYEIHC
;
A
#
# COMPACT_ATOMS: atom_id res chain seq x y z
N MET A 1 73.98 -37.60 1.06
CA MET A 1 73.39 -37.43 -0.27
C MET A 1 72.07 -38.17 -0.30
N ALA A 2 70.96 -37.45 -0.19
CA ALA A 2 69.61 -37.99 -0.33
C ALA A 2 68.86 -37.05 -1.30
N PRO A 3 68.44 -37.50 -2.49
CA PRO A 3 67.61 -36.70 -3.37
C PRO A 3 66.16 -37.17 -3.24
N GLY A 4 65.34 -36.36 -2.60
CA GLY A 4 63.91 -36.56 -2.47
C GLY A 4 63.23 -35.21 -2.26
N ALA A 5 63.36 -34.31 -3.23
CA ALA A 5 62.82 -32.96 -3.13
C ALA A 5 62.29 -32.28 -4.41
N PRO A 6 62.36 -32.83 -5.66
CA PRO A 6 61.80 -32.10 -6.79
C PRO A 6 60.34 -32.46 -7.13
N THR A 7 59.79 -33.58 -6.64
CA THR A 7 58.43 -34.03 -7.03
C THR A 7 57.30 -33.42 -6.19
N LEU A 8 57.56 -33.02 -4.93
CA LEU A 8 56.54 -32.40 -4.08
C LEU A 8 56.23 -30.95 -4.50
N LEU A 9 57.23 -30.24 -5.03
CA LEU A 9 57.08 -28.84 -5.45
C LEU A 9 56.24 -28.69 -6.73
N LEU A 10 56.30 -29.66 -7.64
CA LEU A 10 55.53 -29.64 -8.89
C LEU A 10 54.03 -29.93 -8.65
N LEU A 11 53.69 -30.79 -7.68
CA LEU A 11 52.32 -31.05 -7.25
C LEU A 11 51.71 -29.87 -6.47
N LEU A 12 52.53 -29.10 -5.75
CA LEU A 12 52.09 -27.84 -5.13
C LEU A 12 51.82 -26.75 -6.19
N LEU A 13 52.63 -26.65 -7.24
CA LEU A 13 52.42 -25.66 -8.31
C LEU A 13 51.22 -25.98 -9.23
N LEU A 14 50.86 -27.27 -9.39
CA LEU A 14 49.67 -27.72 -10.13
C LEU A 14 48.38 -27.68 -9.29
N SER A 15 48.46 -27.56 -7.95
CA SER A 15 47.30 -27.36 -7.07
C SER A 15 47.05 -25.88 -6.73
N LEU A 16 48.03 -25.00 -6.93
CA LEU A 16 47.85 -23.54 -6.84
C LEU A 16 47.22 -22.90 -8.09
N SER A 17 47.01 -23.66 -9.18
CA SER A 17 46.32 -23.15 -10.38
C SER A 17 44.79 -23.26 -10.32
N SER A 18 44.23 -23.76 -9.20
CA SER A 18 42.78 -24.00 -9.07
C SER A 18 42.14 -23.39 -7.82
N VAL A 19 42.60 -22.22 -7.37
CA VAL A 19 41.81 -21.39 -6.43
C VAL A 19 42.08 -19.89 -6.61
N LEU A 20 42.04 -19.39 -7.85
CA LEU A 20 41.59 -18.01 -8.00
C LEU A 20 40.08 -18.05 -7.73
N PRO A 21 39.52 -17.30 -6.76
CA PRO A 21 38.08 -17.16 -6.69
C PRO A 21 37.66 -16.64 -8.05
N CYS A 22 36.94 -17.48 -8.80
CA CYS A 22 36.47 -17.16 -10.13
C CYS A 22 35.87 -15.76 -10.04
N ALA A 23 36.48 -14.77 -10.70
CA ALA A 23 35.90 -13.44 -10.76
C ALA A 23 34.47 -13.69 -11.24
N ALA A 24 33.48 -13.45 -10.37
CA ALA A 24 32.10 -13.83 -10.61
C ALA A 24 31.76 -13.29 -12.00
N SER A 25 31.68 -14.21 -12.96
CA SER A 25 31.68 -13.84 -14.36
C SER A 25 30.38 -13.12 -14.61
N CYS A 26 30.43 -12.00 -15.34
CA CYS A 26 29.24 -11.25 -15.70
C CYS A 26 28.19 -12.22 -16.27
N PRO A 27 26.91 -12.14 -15.84
CA PRO A 27 25.87 -12.97 -16.40
C PRO A 27 25.82 -12.81 -17.92
N ALA A 28 25.69 -13.90 -18.67
CA ALA A 28 25.83 -13.89 -20.14
C ALA A 28 24.85 -12.95 -20.86
N ALA A 29 23.68 -12.70 -20.26
CA ALA A 29 22.67 -11.78 -20.81
C ALA A 29 22.95 -10.31 -20.45
N CYS A 30 23.76 -10.03 -19.44
CA CYS A 30 23.96 -8.71 -18.88
C CYS A 30 25.29 -8.09 -19.34
N ARG A 31 25.41 -6.77 -19.19
CA ARG A 31 26.66 -6.02 -19.38
C ARG A 31 27.19 -5.60 -18.02
N CYS A 32 28.46 -5.84 -17.76
CA CYS A 32 29.10 -5.46 -16.50
C CYS A 32 30.30 -4.57 -16.79
N TYR A 33 30.39 -3.45 -16.09
CA TYR A 33 31.54 -2.55 -16.16
C TYR A 33 31.74 -1.88 -14.80
N SER A 34 32.98 -1.88 -14.31
CA SER A 34 33.30 -1.39 -12.96
C SER A 34 32.42 -2.08 -11.90
N ALA A 35 31.65 -1.31 -11.12
CA ALA A 35 30.69 -1.80 -10.14
C ALA A 35 29.23 -1.73 -10.62
N THR A 36 29.00 -1.57 -11.92
CA THR A 36 27.67 -1.47 -12.53
C THR A 36 27.34 -2.72 -13.33
N VAL A 37 26.12 -3.22 -13.16
CA VAL A 37 25.57 -4.36 -13.92
C VAL A 37 24.26 -3.94 -14.57
N GLU A 38 24.24 -4.00 -15.91
CA GLU A 38 23.10 -3.67 -16.76
C GLU A 38 22.42 -4.94 -17.29
N CYS A 39 21.18 -5.15 -16.86
CA CYS A 39 20.32 -6.27 -17.24
C CYS A 39 18.92 -5.78 -17.69
N GLY A 40 18.79 -4.54 -18.17
CA GLY A 40 17.50 -3.95 -18.53
C GLY A 40 16.98 -4.38 -19.91
N ALA A 41 15.66 -4.45 -20.08
CA ALA A 41 14.99 -4.78 -21.35
C ALA A 41 15.36 -6.15 -21.95
N LEU A 42 15.65 -7.15 -21.10
CA LEU A 42 16.11 -8.48 -21.49
C LEU A 42 15.02 -9.57 -21.34
N GLN A 43 13.78 -9.18 -21.04
CA GLN A 43 12.65 -10.09 -20.79
C GLN A 43 12.92 -11.11 -19.67
N LEU A 44 13.69 -10.70 -18.66
CA LEU A 44 14.05 -11.57 -17.55
C LEU A 44 12.84 -11.83 -16.65
N HIS A 45 12.60 -13.09 -16.29
CA HIS A 45 11.56 -13.47 -15.32
C HIS A 45 12.08 -13.58 -13.89
N VAL A 46 13.40 -13.69 -13.74
CA VAL A 46 14.11 -13.81 -12.46
C VAL A 46 15.40 -13.02 -12.51
N ILE A 47 15.93 -12.65 -11.35
CA ILE A 47 17.26 -12.05 -11.26
C ILE A 47 18.31 -13.09 -11.69
N PRO A 48 19.18 -12.79 -12.66
CA PRO A 48 20.13 -13.76 -13.18
C PRO A 48 21.17 -14.13 -12.10
N PRO A 49 21.50 -15.43 -11.95
CA PRO A 49 22.55 -15.84 -11.03
C PRO A 49 23.92 -15.38 -11.53
N GLY A 50 24.90 -15.27 -10.62
CA GLY A 50 26.28 -14.93 -10.97
C GLY A 50 26.57 -13.43 -11.09
N ILE A 51 25.66 -12.55 -10.66
CA ILE A 51 25.95 -11.12 -10.52
C ILE A 51 27.13 -10.93 -9.56
N PRO A 52 28.16 -10.14 -9.92
CA PRO A 52 29.33 -9.93 -9.06
C PRO A 52 28.95 -9.34 -7.69
N PRO A 53 29.49 -9.86 -6.57
CA PRO A 53 29.14 -9.38 -5.22
C PRO A 53 29.62 -7.95 -4.92
N GLY A 54 30.58 -7.44 -5.70
CA GLY A 54 31.05 -6.05 -5.64
C GLY A 54 30.16 -5.04 -6.37
N THR A 55 29.04 -5.47 -6.95
CA THR A 55 28.11 -4.59 -7.67
C THR A 55 27.52 -3.53 -6.74
N GLN A 56 27.60 -2.26 -7.15
CA GLN A 56 27.04 -1.10 -6.45
C GLN A 56 25.77 -0.59 -7.14
N THR A 57 25.68 -0.70 -8.47
CA THR A 57 24.52 -0.26 -9.24
C THR A 57 24.01 -1.42 -10.09
N LEU A 58 22.75 -1.78 -9.92
CA LEU A 58 22.12 -2.88 -10.64
C LEU A 58 20.86 -2.39 -11.36
N PHE A 59 20.87 -2.50 -12.68
CA PHE A 59 19.78 -2.15 -13.57
C PHE A 59 19.04 -3.42 -14.02
N LEU A 60 17.80 -3.57 -13.58
CA LEU A 60 16.90 -4.68 -13.91
C LEU A 60 15.54 -4.19 -14.46
N GLN A 61 15.49 -2.95 -14.95
CA GLN A 61 14.28 -2.33 -15.47
C GLN A 61 13.76 -2.97 -16.75
N ASP A 62 12.48 -2.75 -17.03
CA ASP A 62 11.82 -3.18 -18.28
C ASP A 62 11.93 -4.71 -18.51
N ASN A 63 11.78 -5.48 -17.45
CA ASN A 63 11.80 -6.95 -17.47
C ASN A 63 10.43 -7.51 -17.05
N CYS A 64 10.36 -8.83 -16.83
CA CYS A 64 9.14 -9.55 -16.46
C CYS A 64 9.29 -10.25 -15.10
N ILE A 65 10.07 -9.66 -14.19
CA ILE A 65 10.34 -10.24 -12.87
C ILE A 65 9.08 -10.11 -12.02
N ALA A 66 8.52 -11.26 -11.61
CA ALA A 66 7.27 -11.32 -10.86
C ALA A 66 7.47 -11.45 -9.35
N HIS A 67 8.59 -12.04 -8.92
CA HIS A 67 8.89 -12.33 -7.53
C HIS A 67 10.36 -12.08 -7.21
N LEU A 68 10.62 -11.57 -6.00
CA LEU A 68 11.96 -11.52 -5.42
C LEU A 68 12.08 -12.65 -4.41
N GLU A 69 12.72 -13.76 -4.83
CA GLU A 69 12.93 -14.91 -3.96
C GLU A 69 13.72 -14.52 -2.69
N PRO A 70 13.34 -15.02 -1.50
CA PRO A 70 14.06 -14.73 -0.27
C PRO A 70 15.55 -15.03 -0.40
N GLY A 71 16.38 -14.00 -0.18
CA GLY A 71 17.83 -14.12 -0.19
C GLY A 71 18.51 -14.06 -1.56
N VAL A 72 17.76 -13.87 -2.66
CA VAL A 72 18.37 -13.71 -4.01
C VAL A 72 19.33 -12.51 -4.09
N LEU A 73 19.05 -11.46 -3.31
CA LEU A 73 19.89 -10.27 -3.23
C LEU A 73 21.01 -10.38 -2.19
N THR A 74 21.00 -11.37 -1.29
CA THR A 74 21.97 -11.51 -0.19
C THR A 74 23.44 -11.42 -0.61
N PRO A 75 23.89 -12.00 -1.74
CA PRO A 75 25.27 -11.88 -2.21
C PRO A 75 25.67 -10.45 -2.60
N LEU A 76 24.70 -9.58 -2.88
CA LEU A 76 24.86 -8.23 -3.38
C LEU A 76 24.81 -7.18 -2.26
N ALA A 77 25.54 -7.43 -1.16
CA ALA A 77 25.56 -6.58 0.03
C ALA A 77 26.18 -5.18 -0.21
N SER A 78 26.88 -4.99 -1.33
CA SER A 78 27.50 -3.71 -1.70
C SER A 78 26.59 -2.78 -2.50
N LEU A 79 25.36 -3.19 -2.80
CA LEU A 79 24.42 -2.39 -3.59
C LEU A 79 24.13 -1.03 -2.94
N ARG A 80 24.14 -0.01 -3.79
CA ARG A 80 23.78 1.38 -3.50
C ARG A 80 22.55 1.83 -4.29
N HIS A 81 22.43 1.39 -5.55
CA HIS A 81 21.28 1.73 -6.40
C HIS A 81 20.72 0.44 -7.03
N LEU A 82 19.41 0.23 -6.88
CA LEU A 82 18.71 -0.92 -7.43
C LEU A 82 17.48 -0.45 -8.21
N TYR A 83 17.51 -0.67 -9.54
CA TYR A 83 16.45 -0.27 -10.45
C TYR A 83 15.64 -1.50 -10.90
N LEU A 84 14.40 -1.60 -10.41
CA LEU A 84 13.44 -2.67 -10.71
C LEU A 84 12.13 -2.11 -11.29
N HIS A 85 12.16 -0.88 -11.83
CA HIS A 85 10.98 -0.26 -12.41
C HIS A 85 10.52 -0.98 -13.68
N ASN A 86 9.23 -0.87 -14.01
CA ASN A 86 8.60 -1.56 -15.14
C ASN A 86 8.85 -3.09 -15.13
N ASN A 87 8.53 -3.72 -14.00
CA ASN A 87 8.52 -5.18 -13.84
C ASN A 87 7.11 -5.66 -13.46
N SER A 88 6.97 -6.92 -13.05
CA SER A 88 5.68 -7.54 -12.71
C SER A 88 5.59 -7.92 -11.22
N LEU A 89 6.30 -7.21 -10.34
CA LEU A 89 6.30 -7.53 -8.91
C LEU A 89 4.92 -7.31 -8.29
N HIS A 90 4.36 -8.34 -7.63
CA HIS A 90 3.03 -8.26 -7.00
C HIS A 90 3.06 -8.09 -5.48
N ALA A 91 4.15 -8.53 -4.84
CA ALA A 91 4.37 -8.41 -3.41
C ALA A 91 5.87 -8.30 -3.11
N LEU A 92 6.18 -7.75 -1.94
CA LEU A 92 7.52 -7.75 -1.37
C LEU A 92 7.50 -8.59 -0.10
N GLU A 93 8.28 -9.65 -0.08
CA GLU A 93 8.37 -10.51 1.10
C GLU A 93 9.19 -9.82 2.21
N PRO A 94 8.77 -9.93 3.48
CA PRO A 94 9.53 -9.37 4.60
C PRO A 94 10.97 -9.88 4.62
N GLY A 95 11.92 -8.93 4.67
CA GLY A 95 13.34 -9.27 4.68
C GLY A 95 13.96 -9.58 3.31
N ALA A 96 13.25 -9.40 2.19
CA ALA A 96 13.83 -9.47 0.84
C ALA A 96 15.06 -8.56 0.67
N PHE A 97 15.10 -7.45 1.41
CA PHE A 97 16.19 -6.46 1.41
C PHE A 97 17.07 -6.47 2.67
N ARG A 98 17.01 -7.54 3.48
CA ARG A 98 17.66 -7.58 4.81
C ARG A 98 19.17 -7.37 4.75
N ALA A 99 19.82 -7.82 3.68
CA ALA A 99 21.28 -7.74 3.52
C ALA A 99 21.75 -6.44 2.83
N GLN A 100 20.83 -5.59 2.35
CA GLN A 100 21.11 -4.42 1.52
C GLN A 100 21.25 -3.14 2.37
N SER A 101 22.09 -3.20 3.41
CA SER A 101 22.26 -2.10 4.37
C SER A 101 22.92 -0.83 3.81
N ARG A 102 23.52 -0.92 2.62
CA ARG A 102 24.18 0.19 1.91
C ARG A 102 23.33 0.81 0.81
N LEU A 103 22.12 0.30 0.58
CA LEU A 103 21.24 0.78 -0.48
C LEU A 103 20.79 2.21 -0.16
N LEU A 104 20.96 3.10 -1.13
CA LEU A 104 20.62 4.52 -1.08
C LEU A 104 19.35 4.80 -1.91
N GLU A 105 19.19 4.10 -3.03
CA GLU A 105 18.06 4.32 -3.95
C GLU A 105 17.47 2.98 -4.39
N LEU A 106 16.14 2.90 -4.29
CA LEU A 106 15.36 1.74 -4.71
C LEU A 106 14.20 2.20 -5.60
N ALA A 107 14.24 1.80 -6.87
CA ALA A 107 13.18 2.10 -7.82
C ALA A 107 12.30 0.88 -8.07
N LEU A 108 11.04 0.96 -7.63
CA LEU A 108 9.99 -0.05 -7.80
C LEU A 108 8.78 0.51 -8.58
N THR A 109 8.99 1.64 -9.28
CA THR A 109 7.97 2.31 -10.11
C THR A 109 7.32 1.35 -11.11
N SER A 110 6.01 1.50 -11.33
CA SER A 110 5.28 0.75 -12.36
C SER A 110 5.45 -0.77 -12.26
N ASN A 111 5.24 -1.28 -11.04
CA ASN A 111 5.06 -2.70 -10.76
C ASN A 111 3.57 -2.98 -10.45
N GLY A 112 3.26 -4.20 -10.03
CA GLY A 112 1.90 -4.63 -9.67
C GLY A 112 1.66 -4.76 -8.16
N LEU A 113 2.38 -3.99 -7.33
CA LEU A 113 2.32 -4.12 -5.86
C LEU A 113 0.95 -3.69 -5.34
N ARG A 114 0.24 -4.58 -4.63
CA ARG A 114 -1.10 -4.30 -4.08
C ARG A 114 -1.11 -3.82 -2.62
N GLY A 115 -0.05 -4.12 -1.89
CA GLY A 115 0.10 -3.75 -0.49
C GLY A 115 1.53 -3.93 -0.03
N LEU A 116 1.87 -3.29 1.08
CA LEU A 116 3.19 -3.35 1.70
C LEU A 116 3.03 -3.99 3.08
N ARG A 117 3.68 -5.14 3.29
CA ARG A 117 3.69 -5.78 4.61
C ARG A 117 4.66 -5.04 5.52
N VAL A 118 4.35 -4.99 6.82
CA VAL A 118 5.27 -4.47 7.83
C VAL A 118 6.60 -5.22 7.74
N GLY A 119 7.69 -4.47 7.63
CA GLY A 119 9.04 -5.04 7.48
C GLY A 119 9.43 -5.45 6.06
N ALA A 120 8.63 -5.15 5.03
CA ALA A 120 9.03 -5.34 3.62
C ALA A 120 10.36 -4.64 3.29
N PHE A 121 10.62 -3.48 3.90
CA PHE A 121 11.83 -2.68 3.72
C PHE A 121 12.85 -2.83 4.86
N ALA A 122 12.70 -3.86 5.70
CA ALA A 122 13.65 -4.09 6.80
C ALA A 122 15.06 -4.37 6.25
N GLY A 123 16.06 -3.69 6.83
CA GLY A 123 17.46 -3.75 6.40
C GLY A 123 17.93 -2.52 5.60
N LEU A 124 17.02 -1.73 5.04
CA LEU A 124 17.32 -0.56 4.20
C LEU A 124 17.64 0.71 5.01
N ALA A 125 18.54 0.62 5.99
CA ALA A 125 18.80 1.69 6.98
C ALA A 125 19.48 2.96 6.42
N GLN A 126 20.01 2.90 5.19
CA GLN A 126 20.66 4.02 4.50
C GLN A 126 19.85 4.55 3.32
N LEU A 127 18.66 4.00 3.08
CA LEU A 127 17.84 4.37 1.93
C LEU A 127 17.45 5.85 2.03
N ARG A 128 17.66 6.58 0.94
CA ARG A 128 17.36 8.00 0.78
C ARG A 128 16.18 8.22 -0.15
N VAL A 129 16.06 7.42 -1.21
CA VAL A 129 15.01 7.60 -2.22
C VAL A 129 14.30 6.28 -2.47
N LEU A 130 12.98 6.29 -2.37
CA LEU A 130 12.11 5.15 -2.63
C LEU A 130 11.03 5.53 -3.64
N TYR A 131 11.07 4.89 -4.80
CA TYR A 131 10.04 5.06 -5.83
C TYR A 131 9.05 3.89 -5.80
N LEU A 132 7.79 4.19 -5.50
CA LEU A 132 6.66 3.26 -5.50
C LEU A 132 5.52 3.74 -6.41
N ALA A 133 5.77 4.77 -7.23
CA ALA A 133 4.77 5.36 -8.10
C ALA A 133 4.24 4.36 -9.14
N GLY A 134 2.98 4.50 -9.58
CA GLY A 134 2.40 3.66 -10.61
C GLY A 134 2.16 2.20 -10.21
N ASN A 135 1.97 1.91 -8.91
CA ASN A 135 1.63 0.58 -8.40
C ASN A 135 0.11 0.47 -8.12
N GLN A 136 -0.32 -0.54 -7.38
CA GLN A 136 -1.73 -0.82 -7.05
C GLN A 136 -1.96 -0.79 -5.52
N LEU A 137 -1.19 0.02 -4.78
CA LEU A 137 -1.28 0.08 -3.33
C LEU A 137 -2.64 0.65 -2.92
N VAL A 138 -3.35 -0.07 -2.04
CA VAL A 138 -4.71 0.33 -1.56
C VAL A 138 -4.69 0.98 -0.19
N GLN A 139 -3.77 0.56 0.68
CA GLN A 139 -3.68 1.05 2.05
C GLN A 139 -2.23 1.10 2.52
N LEU A 140 -1.94 2.05 3.38
CA LEU A 140 -0.68 2.17 4.11
C LEU A 140 -0.98 2.01 5.60
N LEU A 141 -0.53 0.87 6.13
CA LEU A 141 -0.75 0.50 7.52
C LEU A 141 0.32 1.13 8.42
N ASP A 142 0.01 1.20 9.71
CA ASP A 142 0.89 1.66 10.76
C ASP A 142 2.27 0.99 10.68
N PHE A 143 3.31 1.79 10.85
CA PHE A 143 4.70 1.35 10.89
C PHE A 143 5.24 0.72 9.58
N THR A 144 4.54 0.89 8.45
CA THR A 144 4.99 0.37 7.14
C THR A 144 6.42 0.79 6.81
N PHE A 145 6.80 2.04 7.13
CA PHE A 145 8.12 2.61 6.81
C PHE A 145 9.04 2.83 8.03
N LEU A 146 8.74 2.20 9.17
CA LEU A 146 9.40 2.44 10.47
C LEU A 146 10.94 2.43 10.43
N HIS A 147 11.54 1.59 9.59
CA HIS A 147 12.98 1.38 9.54
C HIS A 147 13.74 2.32 8.59
N LEU A 148 13.02 3.21 7.88
CA LEU A 148 13.58 4.08 6.83
C LEU A 148 13.94 5.48 7.34
N GLN A 149 14.71 5.54 8.43
CA GLN A 149 15.01 6.80 9.15
C GLN A 149 15.79 7.84 8.34
N ARG A 150 16.53 7.40 7.32
CA ARG A 150 17.31 8.26 6.42
C ARG A 150 16.60 8.59 5.11
N LEU A 151 15.36 8.15 4.93
CA LEU A 151 14.61 8.40 3.72
C LEU A 151 14.35 9.90 3.59
N GLN A 152 14.67 10.44 2.42
CA GLN A 152 14.53 11.85 2.05
C GLN A 152 13.38 12.02 1.07
N GLU A 153 13.15 11.05 0.18
CA GLU A 153 12.10 11.13 -0.83
C GLU A 153 11.28 9.85 -0.89
N LEU A 154 9.96 10.02 -0.83
CA LEU A 154 8.98 8.95 -0.96
C LEU A 154 7.96 9.31 -2.04
N HIS A 155 7.99 8.55 -3.13
CA HIS A 155 7.13 8.73 -4.30
C HIS A 155 6.06 7.65 -4.33
N LEU A 156 4.81 8.01 -4.00
CA LEU A 156 3.64 7.12 -3.93
C LEU A 156 2.52 7.51 -4.91
N GLN A 157 2.79 8.43 -5.82
CA GLN A 157 1.82 8.91 -6.79
C GLN A 157 1.33 7.81 -7.75
N GLU A 158 0.15 8.00 -8.32
CA GLU A 158 -0.44 7.05 -9.28
C GLU A 158 -0.61 5.64 -8.70
N ASN A 159 -1.07 5.56 -7.45
CA ASN A 159 -1.49 4.33 -6.79
C ASN A 159 -3.02 4.34 -6.59
N SER A 160 -3.53 3.48 -5.70
CA SER A 160 -4.95 3.41 -5.35
C SER A 160 -5.17 3.58 -3.86
N ILE A 161 -4.34 4.40 -3.19
CA ILE A 161 -4.34 4.47 -1.73
C ILE A 161 -5.63 5.15 -1.27
N GLU A 162 -6.47 4.41 -0.57
CA GLU A 162 -7.73 4.86 0.03
C GLU A 162 -7.56 5.19 1.52
N LEU A 163 -6.70 4.45 2.21
CA LEU A 163 -6.46 4.55 3.65
C LEU A 163 -4.98 4.80 3.96
N LEU A 164 -4.73 5.84 4.74
CA LEU A 164 -3.44 6.13 5.38
C LEU A 164 -3.67 6.14 6.89
N GLU A 165 -3.15 5.14 7.61
CA GLU A 165 -3.27 5.08 9.07
C GLU A 165 -2.38 6.13 9.77
N ASP A 166 -2.73 6.48 11.00
CA ASP A 166 -2.15 7.60 11.75
C ASP A 166 -0.65 7.44 12.03
N GLN A 167 -0.12 6.22 12.07
CA GLN A 167 1.30 5.93 12.27
C GLN A 167 1.94 5.27 11.04
N ALA A 168 1.30 5.33 9.88
CA ALA A 168 1.82 4.71 8.66
C ALA A 168 3.18 5.29 8.23
N LEU A 169 3.38 6.59 8.46
CA LEU A 169 4.61 7.33 8.14
C LEU A 169 5.56 7.49 9.33
N ALA A 170 5.30 6.79 10.45
CA ALA A 170 6.18 6.79 11.60
C ALA A 170 7.59 6.30 11.22
N GLY A 171 8.61 6.96 11.76
CA GLY A 171 10.02 6.67 11.48
C GLY A 171 10.65 7.47 10.34
N LEU A 172 9.86 8.19 9.52
CA LEU A 172 10.33 8.99 8.39
C LEU A 172 10.79 10.41 8.78
N SER A 173 11.63 10.54 9.81
CA SER A 173 12.03 11.84 10.39
C SER A 173 12.87 12.73 9.47
N SER A 174 13.57 12.13 8.51
CA SER A 174 14.43 12.83 7.54
C SER A 174 13.75 13.11 6.21
N LEU A 175 12.46 12.79 6.07
CA LEU A 175 11.75 12.89 4.80
C LEU A 175 11.55 14.36 4.42
N ALA A 176 12.07 14.73 3.25
CA ALA A 176 11.96 16.06 2.68
C ALA A 176 10.84 16.15 1.64
N LEU A 177 10.57 15.07 0.89
CA LEU A 177 9.53 15.02 -0.13
C LEU A 177 8.60 13.82 0.07
N LEU A 178 7.30 14.10 0.11
CA LEU A 178 6.24 13.10 0.08
C LEU A 178 5.27 13.40 -1.07
N ASP A 179 5.18 12.48 -2.04
CA ASP A 179 4.23 12.57 -3.14
C ASP A 179 3.12 11.52 -3.00
N LEU A 180 1.92 11.97 -2.63
CA LEU A 180 0.69 11.17 -2.53
C LEU A 180 -0.33 11.58 -3.60
N SER A 181 0.09 12.34 -4.62
CA SER A 181 -0.82 12.79 -5.67
C SER A 181 -1.42 11.61 -6.46
N ARG A 182 -2.58 11.81 -7.11
CA ARG A 182 -3.20 10.79 -7.97
C ARG A 182 -3.45 9.46 -7.25
N ASN A 183 -4.08 9.55 -6.08
CA ASN A 183 -4.51 8.41 -5.26
C ASN A 183 -6.02 8.49 -5.01
N GLN A 184 -6.53 7.72 -4.04
CA GLN A 184 -7.95 7.62 -3.70
C GLN A 184 -8.23 8.09 -2.28
N LEU A 185 -7.36 8.97 -1.73
CA LEU A 185 -7.49 9.47 -0.37
C LEU A 185 -8.73 10.38 -0.25
N GLY A 186 -9.64 9.98 0.63
CA GLY A 186 -10.78 10.82 1.03
C GLY A 186 -10.43 11.78 2.18
N THR A 187 -9.51 11.38 3.06
CA THR A 187 -9.09 12.17 4.21
C THR A 187 -7.63 11.88 4.55
N ILE A 188 -7.03 12.73 5.39
CA ILE A 188 -5.71 12.52 5.98
C ILE A 188 -5.74 13.09 7.41
N SER A 189 -5.22 12.33 8.37
CA SER A 189 -5.13 12.76 9.76
C SER A 189 -3.93 13.67 9.98
N GLN A 190 -4.02 14.53 10.99
CA GLN A 190 -2.91 15.41 11.36
C GLN A 190 -1.75 14.58 11.92
N GLU A 191 -2.10 13.51 12.63
CA GLU A 191 -1.22 12.55 13.27
C GLU A 191 -0.31 11.85 12.24
N ALA A 192 -0.84 11.51 11.06
CA ALA A 192 -0.05 10.88 10.00
C ALA A 192 1.13 11.73 9.49
N LEU A 193 1.01 13.06 9.50
CA LEU A 193 2.06 13.98 9.05
C LEU A 193 2.97 14.46 10.18
N GLN A 194 2.56 14.32 11.43
CA GLN A 194 3.31 14.79 12.61
C GLN A 194 4.75 14.24 12.69
N PRO A 195 5.06 12.98 12.32
CA PRO A 195 6.43 12.45 12.37
C PRO A 195 7.41 13.11 11.38
N LEU A 196 6.91 13.80 10.35
CA LEU A 196 7.70 14.28 9.21
C LEU A 196 8.36 15.64 9.49
N ALA A 197 9.26 15.68 10.48
CA ALA A 197 9.87 16.92 10.99
C ALA A 197 10.69 17.69 9.93
N SER A 198 11.23 17.01 8.93
CA SER A 198 12.08 17.59 7.88
C SER A 198 11.35 17.85 6.57
N LEU A 199 10.02 17.72 6.54
CA LEU A 199 9.24 17.81 5.30
C LEU A 199 9.35 19.20 4.67
N GLN A 200 9.65 19.23 3.38
CA GLN A 200 9.82 20.44 2.57
C GLN A 200 8.82 20.49 1.42
N VAL A 201 8.44 19.33 0.87
CA VAL A 201 7.51 19.21 -0.25
C VAL A 201 6.46 18.15 0.07
N LEU A 202 5.19 18.54 -0.02
CA LEU A 202 4.04 17.66 0.12
C LEU A 202 3.14 17.80 -1.11
N ARG A 203 2.82 16.70 -1.76
CA ARG A 203 1.89 16.68 -2.91
C ARG A 203 0.69 15.81 -2.59
N LEU A 204 -0.49 16.45 -2.65
CA LEU A 204 -1.79 15.86 -2.27
C LEU A 204 -2.85 16.02 -3.36
N THR A 205 -2.47 16.55 -4.53
CA THR A 205 -3.38 16.84 -5.64
C THR A 205 -3.96 15.57 -6.25
N GLU A 206 -5.08 15.72 -6.98
CA GLU A 206 -5.72 14.60 -7.68
C GLU A 206 -6.13 13.44 -6.76
N ASN A 207 -6.68 13.76 -5.59
CA ASN A 207 -7.32 12.80 -4.68
C ASN A 207 -8.80 13.20 -4.45
N PRO A 208 -9.70 12.24 -4.19
CA PRO A 208 -11.13 12.50 -3.97
C PRO A 208 -11.42 13.03 -2.56
N TRP A 209 -10.87 14.20 -2.22
CA TRP A 209 -10.95 14.76 -0.87
C TRP A 209 -12.39 14.97 -0.39
N ARG A 210 -12.70 14.47 0.80
CA ARG A 210 -13.93 14.74 1.54
C ARG A 210 -13.74 15.97 2.40
N CYS A 211 -14.31 17.07 1.96
CA CYS A 211 -14.31 18.34 2.66
C CYS A 211 -15.41 18.37 3.74
N ASP A 212 -15.16 17.64 4.82
CA ASP A 212 -15.97 17.60 6.03
C ASP A 212 -15.17 18.09 7.25
N CYS A 213 -15.70 17.88 8.46
CA CYS A 213 -15.02 18.30 9.69
C CYS A 213 -13.67 17.61 9.91
N ALA A 214 -13.46 16.38 9.39
CA ALA A 214 -12.21 15.64 9.59
C ALA A 214 -11.07 16.30 8.82
N LEU A 215 -11.35 16.83 7.63
CA LEU A 215 -10.36 17.52 6.79
C LEU A 215 -10.20 19.02 7.15
N HIS A 216 -10.94 19.51 8.15
CA HIS A 216 -10.93 20.91 8.56
C HIS A 216 -9.53 21.39 8.95
N TRP A 217 -8.77 20.57 9.68
CA TRP A 217 -7.41 20.91 10.12
C TRP A 217 -6.50 21.18 8.92
N LEU A 218 -6.63 20.40 7.83
CA LEU A 218 -5.76 20.51 6.66
C LEU A 218 -5.99 21.86 5.98
N GLY A 219 -7.25 22.27 5.82
CA GLY A 219 -7.59 23.58 5.27
C GLY A 219 -7.02 24.75 6.09
N ALA A 220 -7.08 24.66 7.43
CA ALA A 220 -6.50 25.66 8.33
C ALA A 220 -4.96 25.66 8.26
N TRP A 221 -4.35 24.47 8.31
CA TRP A 221 -2.91 24.29 8.24
C TRP A 221 -2.29 24.85 6.96
N ILE A 222 -2.94 24.62 5.81
CA ILE A 222 -2.47 25.20 4.53
C ILE A 222 -2.53 26.73 4.58
N LYS A 223 -3.54 27.34 5.20
CA LYS A 223 -3.66 28.81 5.27
C LYS A 223 -2.54 29.45 6.09
N GLU A 224 -2.13 28.83 7.19
CA GLU A 224 -1.20 29.43 8.16
C GLU A 224 0.27 29.17 7.85
N GLY A 225 0.65 27.90 7.64
CA GLY A 225 2.08 27.50 7.60
C GLY A 225 2.42 26.46 6.54
N GLY A 226 1.42 25.73 6.02
CA GLY A 226 1.60 24.67 5.04
C GLY A 226 1.90 25.15 3.62
N GLN A 227 1.67 26.44 3.30
CA GLN A 227 1.91 26.99 1.94
C GLN A 227 3.36 26.85 1.47
N ARG A 228 4.32 26.79 2.41
CA ARG A 228 5.74 26.60 2.10
C ARG A 228 6.04 25.18 1.62
N LEU A 229 5.20 24.20 2.00
CA LEU A 229 5.36 22.79 1.63
C LEU A 229 4.64 22.43 0.33
N LEU A 230 3.70 23.26 -0.11
CA LEU A 230 2.90 23.03 -1.32
C LEU A 230 3.41 23.92 -2.47
N SER A 231 3.68 23.30 -3.63
CA SER A 231 3.94 24.07 -4.85
C SER A 231 2.71 24.86 -5.28
N SER A 232 2.88 25.89 -6.11
CA SER A 232 1.75 26.74 -6.60
C SER A 232 0.59 25.93 -7.20
N ARG A 233 0.89 24.82 -7.89
CA ARG A 233 -0.11 23.88 -8.42
C ARG A 233 -0.79 23.04 -7.33
N ASP A 234 -0.06 22.68 -6.28
CA ASP A 234 -0.54 21.85 -5.18
C ASP A 234 -1.42 22.61 -4.17
N ARG A 235 -1.44 23.94 -4.25
CA ARG A 235 -2.36 24.79 -3.47
C ARG A 235 -3.84 24.60 -3.84
N LYS A 236 -4.15 23.88 -4.92
CA LYS A 236 -5.52 23.62 -5.40
C LYS A 236 -5.99 22.21 -5.02
N ILE A 237 -6.06 21.95 -3.72
CA ILE A 237 -6.72 20.74 -3.20
C ILE A 237 -8.23 20.90 -3.46
N MET A 238 -8.78 20.09 -4.35
CA MET A 238 -10.18 20.17 -4.77
C MET A 238 -11.02 19.16 -3.99
N CYS A 239 -12.16 19.61 -3.47
CA CYS A 239 -13.14 18.77 -2.83
C CYS A 239 -13.84 17.87 -3.87
N ALA A 240 -13.99 16.58 -3.56
CA ALA A 240 -14.85 15.65 -4.29
C ALA A 240 -16.16 15.39 -3.54
N GLU A 241 -16.08 15.31 -2.21
CA GLU A 241 -17.24 15.17 -1.32
C GLU A 241 -17.29 16.31 -0.30
N PRO A 242 -18.47 16.64 0.25
CA PRO A 242 -19.79 16.22 -0.20
C PRO A 242 -20.18 16.87 -1.54
N PRO A 243 -21.21 16.39 -2.27
CA PRO A 243 -21.62 16.93 -3.57
C PRO A 243 -21.85 18.45 -3.59
N ARG A 244 -22.30 19.04 -2.46
CA ARG A 244 -22.47 20.50 -2.30
C ARG A 244 -21.17 21.31 -2.36
N LEU A 245 -20.03 20.69 -2.05
CA LEU A 245 -18.70 21.31 -2.08
C LEU A 245 -17.83 20.77 -3.22
N ALA A 246 -18.33 19.84 -4.02
CA ALA A 246 -17.56 19.23 -5.10
C ALA A 246 -17.01 20.30 -6.06
N LEU A 247 -15.76 20.10 -6.51
CA LEU A 247 -15.01 21.00 -7.38
C LEU A 247 -14.70 22.39 -6.79
N GLN A 248 -14.88 22.59 -5.48
CA GLN A 248 -14.38 23.77 -4.79
C GLN A 248 -12.98 23.50 -4.22
N SER A 249 -12.13 24.54 -4.20
CA SER A 249 -10.84 24.45 -3.53
C SER A 249 -11.05 24.46 -2.02
N LEU A 250 -10.38 23.57 -1.29
CA LEU A 250 -10.42 23.49 0.17
C LEU A 250 -10.06 24.83 0.84
N LEU A 251 -9.22 25.65 0.20
CA LEU A 251 -8.84 26.98 0.70
C LEU A 251 -9.98 28.00 0.62
N ASP A 252 -10.83 27.87 -0.38
CA ASP A 252 -11.94 28.79 -0.64
C ASP A 252 -13.18 28.42 0.18
N VAL A 253 -13.27 27.18 0.64
CA VAL A 253 -14.35 26.71 1.51
C VAL A 253 -14.21 27.33 2.91
N SER A 254 -15.30 27.90 3.42
CA SER A 254 -15.37 28.37 4.80
C SER A 254 -15.29 27.20 5.77
N GLY A 255 -14.49 27.34 6.83
CA GLY A 255 -14.35 26.31 7.86
C GLY A 255 -15.69 25.89 8.49
N SER A 256 -16.65 26.81 8.58
CA SER A 256 -18.02 26.53 9.06
C SER A 256 -18.84 25.61 8.14
N SER A 257 -18.45 25.48 6.87
CA SER A 257 -19.11 24.60 5.90
C SER A 257 -18.58 23.17 5.94
N LEU A 258 -17.46 22.94 6.61
CA LEU A 258 -16.81 21.63 6.82
C LEU A 258 -17.45 20.96 8.04
N ILE A 259 -18.52 20.20 7.81
CA ILE A 259 -19.43 19.70 8.86
C ILE A 259 -19.43 18.17 8.84
N CYS A 260 -19.45 17.58 10.03
CA CYS A 260 -19.83 16.18 10.24
C CYS A 260 -21.13 16.10 11.05
N ILE A 261 -21.88 15.03 10.82
CA ILE A 261 -23.10 14.68 11.53
C ILE A 261 -22.79 13.41 12.34
N PRO A 262 -22.81 13.47 13.68
CA PRO A 262 -22.59 12.31 14.54
C PRO A 262 -23.55 11.16 14.22
N PRO A 263 -23.14 9.90 14.47
CA PRO A 263 -23.95 8.75 14.13
C PRO A 263 -25.20 8.66 15.03
N SER A 264 -26.33 8.33 14.42
CA SER A 264 -27.55 7.90 15.11
C SER A 264 -27.78 6.43 14.85
N VAL A 265 -27.91 5.64 15.91
CA VAL A 265 -27.94 4.17 15.86
C VAL A 265 -29.33 3.67 16.25
N HIS A 266 -29.83 2.71 15.47
CA HIS A 266 -31.10 2.05 15.67
C HIS A 266 -30.91 0.53 15.61
N VAL A 267 -31.34 -0.18 16.66
CA VAL A 267 -31.29 -1.64 16.77
C VAL A 267 -32.68 -2.11 17.18
N GLU A 268 -33.30 -2.95 16.35
CA GLU A 268 -34.59 -3.56 16.65
C GLU A 268 -34.60 -5.05 16.26
N PRO A 269 -35.07 -5.94 17.17
CA PRO A 269 -35.43 -5.69 18.57
C PRO A 269 -34.20 -5.50 19.48
N LEU A 270 -34.36 -4.82 20.63
CA LEU A 270 -33.29 -4.63 21.62
C LEU A 270 -33.01 -5.88 22.47
N GLU A 271 -33.92 -6.86 22.47
CA GLU A 271 -33.77 -8.14 23.15
C GLU A 271 -34.32 -9.27 22.27
N VAL A 272 -33.60 -10.39 22.20
CA VAL A 272 -34.07 -11.62 21.55
C VAL A 272 -33.80 -12.81 22.45
N THR A 273 -34.79 -13.70 22.53
CA THR A 273 -34.60 -15.05 23.08
C THR A 273 -34.47 -16.05 21.92
N ALA A 274 -33.32 -16.70 21.80
CA ALA A 274 -33.05 -17.70 20.76
C ALA A 274 -32.93 -19.11 21.34
N ASN A 275 -33.33 -20.14 20.60
CA ASN A 275 -33.21 -21.52 21.04
C ASN A 275 -31.81 -22.10 20.72
N LEU A 276 -31.41 -23.14 21.46
CA LEU A 276 -30.17 -23.86 21.17
C LEU A 276 -30.16 -24.41 19.74
N GLY A 277 -29.05 -24.15 19.03
CA GLY A 277 -28.83 -24.59 17.66
C GLY A 277 -29.48 -23.73 16.56
N GLU A 278 -30.18 -22.65 16.91
CA GLU A 278 -30.70 -21.69 15.93
C GLU A 278 -29.62 -20.73 15.43
N ASP A 279 -29.89 -20.08 14.30
CA ASP A 279 -29.09 -18.98 13.77
C ASP A 279 -29.82 -17.65 14.04
N LEU A 280 -29.09 -16.65 14.52
CA LEU A 280 -29.61 -15.31 14.82
C LEU A 280 -28.97 -14.27 13.90
N ARG A 281 -29.80 -13.35 13.43
CA ARG A 281 -29.39 -12.17 12.64
C ARG A 281 -30.03 -10.93 13.23
N VAL A 282 -29.22 -9.96 13.63
CA VAL A 282 -29.71 -8.69 14.17
C VAL A 282 -29.09 -7.54 13.40
N ALA A 283 -29.94 -6.65 12.88
CA ALA A 283 -29.49 -5.47 12.16
C ALA A 283 -29.20 -4.33 13.12
N CYS A 284 -28.09 -3.64 12.88
CA CYS A 284 -27.81 -2.34 13.44
C CYS A 284 -27.76 -1.33 12.30
N GLN A 285 -28.77 -0.47 12.25
CA GLN A 285 -28.85 0.60 11.27
C GLN A 285 -28.26 1.86 11.88
N ALA A 286 -27.29 2.45 11.19
CA ALA A 286 -26.70 3.73 11.59
C ALA A 286 -26.79 4.73 10.45
N SER A 287 -27.10 5.98 10.78
CA SER A 287 -27.02 7.12 9.87
C SER A 287 -26.09 8.19 10.44
N GLY A 288 -25.47 8.98 9.58
CA GLY A 288 -24.52 10.01 9.96
C GLY A 288 -23.73 10.46 8.74
N TYR A 289 -22.92 11.50 8.90
CA TYR A 289 -22.01 11.97 7.85
C TYR A 289 -20.64 12.29 8.43
N PRO A 290 -19.54 11.71 7.92
CA PRO A 290 -19.52 10.68 6.88
C PRO A 290 -20.23 9.39 7.30
N GLN A 291 -20.52 8.51 6.33
CA GLN A 291 -21.16 7.22 6.58
C GLN A 291 -20.42 6.49 7.71
N PRO A 292 -21.08 6.16 8.83
CA PRO A 292 -20.39 5.61 9.99
C PRO A 292 -20.02 4.13 9.80
N LEU A 293 -18.89 3.74 10.38
CA LEU A 293 -18.49 2.35 10.51
C LEU A 293 -19.30 1.71 11.64
N VAL A 294 -19.99 0.60 11.36
CA VAL A 294 -20.82 -0.12 12.33
C VAL A 294 -20.14 -1.41 12.74
N THR A 295 -19.98 -1.60 14.05
CA THR A 295 -19.32 -2.77 14.65
C THR A 295 -20.18 -3.35 15.77
N TRP A 296 -20.06 -4.65 16.01
CA TRP A 296 -20.74 -5.34 17.10
C TRP A 296 -19.72 -5.89 18.08
N ARG A 297 -19.95 -5.69 19.38
CA ARG A 297 -19.09 -6.25 20.43
C ARG A 297 -19.91 -6.97 21.50
N LYS A 298 -19.44 -8.11 21.97
CA LYS A 298 -20.00 -8.76 23.16
C LYS A 298 -19.42 -8.09 24.41
N VAL A 299 -20.27 -7.60 25.29
CA VAL A 299 -19.84 -6.97 26.54
C VAL A 299 -19.42 -8.05 27.53
N ALA A 300 -18.19 -7.97 28.02
CA ALA A 300 -17.72 -8.86 29.08
C ALA A 300 -18.52 -8.59 30.37
N GLN A 301 -19.22 -9.61 30.87
CA GLN A 301 -19.89 -9.51 32.16
C GLN A 301 -18.84 -9.58 33.27
N PRO A 302 -18.88 -8.69 34.29
CA PRO A 302 -18.08 -8.84 35.49
C PRO A 302 -18.42 -10.18 36.13
N ARG A 303 -17.43 -11.05 36.33
CA ARG A 303 -17.61 -12.23 37.18
C ARG A 303 -17.72 -11.76 38.63
N GLU A 304 -18.92 -11.70 39.18
CA GLU A 304 -19.11 -11.64 40.63
C GLU A 304 -18.75 -13.02 41.21
N GLY A 305 -17.51 -13.16 41.67
CA GLY A 305 -17.00 -14.32 42.38
C GLY A 305 -15.65 -13.98 43.00
N PRO A 306 -15.27 -14.58 44.14
CA PRO A 306 -13.99 -14.30 44.75
C PRO A 306 -12.85 -14.69 43.80
N PRO A 307 -11.72 -13.95 43.81
CA PRO A 307 -10.64 -14.18 42.87
C PRO A 307 -10.09 -15.61 43.06
N PRO A 308 -9.94 -16.42 41.99
CA PRO A 308 -9.18 -17.65 42.09
C PRO A 308 -7.73 -17.29 42.44
N ALA A 309 -7.17 -18.05 43.40
CA ALA A 309 -5.83 -17.88 43.89
C ALA A 309 -4.80 -17.87 42.75
N GLN A 310 -3.80 -17.01 42.94
CA GLN A 310 -2.65 -16.72 42.08
C GLN A 310 -2.14 -17.92 41.28
N ALA A 311 -2.23 -17.84 39.95
CA ALA A 311 -1.34 -18.54 39.04
C ALA A 311 -0.42 -17.48 38.39
N GLN A 312 0.88 -17.75 38.43
CA GLN A 312 1.97 -16.89 37.96
C GLN A 312 1.88 -16.57 36.45
N PRO A 313 2.50 -15.47 36.00
CA PRO A 313 2.44 -15.04 34.60
C PRO A 313 3.50 -15.80 33.78
N GLU A 314 3.08 -16.73 32.93
CA GLU A 314 3.89 -17.14 31.78
C GLU A 314 3.42 -16.38 30.54
N GLY A 315 4.40 -15.76 29.88
CA GLY A 315 4.21 -14.95 28.69
C GLY A 315 3.63 -15.75 27.54
N GLY A 316 2.46 -15.31 27.08
CA GLY A 316 1.83 -15.78 25.86
C GLY A 316 1.01 -14.63 25.28
N VAL A 317 1.40 -14.18 24.10
CA VAL A 317 0.66 -13.22 23.28
C VAL A 317 -0.80 -13.67 23.18
N PRO A 318 -1.81 -12.80 23.37
CA PRO A 318 -3.20 -13.20 23.22
C PRO A 318 -3.47 -13.57 21.76
N VAL A 319 -3.67 -14.86 21.53
CA VAL A 319 -4.17 -15.42 20.26
C VAL A 319 -5.64 -15.00 20.12
N PRO A 320 -6.04 -14.30 19.04
CA PRO A 320 -7.45 -14.02 18.77
C PRO A 320 -8.08 -15.29 18.19
N GLY A 321 -8.52 -16.19 19.06
CA GLY A 321 -9.11 -17.47 18.69
C GLY A 321 -10.09 -17.96 19.73
N GLY A 322 -11.29 -17.38 19.74
CA GLY A 322 -12.38 -17.80 20.61
C GLY A 322 -13.73 -17.38 20.04
N SER A 323 -14.29 -18.20 19.14
CA SER A 323 -15.65 -18.15 18.60
C SER A 323 -16.20 -16.72 18.43
N GLY A 324 -15.45 -15.89 17.71
CA GLY A 324 -15.83 -14.50 17.43
C GLY A 324 -17.02 -14.48 16.50
N ALA A 325 -18.08 -13.76 16.90
CA ALA A 325 -19.06 -13.27 15.96
C ALA A 325 -18.30 -12.56 14.83
N SER A 326 -18.41 -13.07 13.61
CA SER A 326 -17.73 -12.53 12.45
C SER A 326 -18.25 -11.12 12.19
N ASP A 327 -17.44 -10.11 12.54
CA ASP A 327 -17.66 -8.72 12.19
C ASP A 327 -17.52 -8.61 10.66
N THR A 328 -18.65 -8.45 9.98
CA THR A 328 -18.69 -8.38 8.51
C THR A 328 -18.67 -6.95 7.99
N GLY A 329 -18.57 -5.93 8.87
CA GLY A 329 -18.72 -4.52 8.48
C GLY A 329 -20.07 -4.19 7.84
N SER A 330 -21.02 -5.14 7.83
CA SER A 330 -22.33 -5.03 7.20
C SER A 330 -23.38 -4.35 8.09
N GLY A 331 -23.02 -4.03 9.34
CA GLY A 331 -23.95 -3.60 10.38
C GLY A 331 -24.81 -4.74 10.97
N MET A 332 -24.62 -5.99 10.55
CA MET A 332 -25.40 -7.14 11.03
C MET A 332 -24.60 -8.01 12.01
N LEU A 333 -25.21 -8.37 13.14
CA LEU A 333 -24.73 -9.42 14.03
C LEU A 333 -25.20 -10.77 13.50
N PHE A 334 -24.26 -11.65 13.15
CA PHE A 334 -24.53 -13.02 12.72
C PHE A 334 -24.00 -14.01 13.75
N LEU A 335 -24.90 -14.77 14.37
CA LEU A 335 -24.57 -15.90 15.23
C LEU A 335 -25.17 -17.16 14.62
N THR A 336 -24.37 -18.21 14.46
CA THR A 336 -24.85 -19.50 13.96
C THR A 336 -24.77 -20.54 15.06
N ASN A 337 -25.66 -21.52 15.04
CA ASN A 337 -25.70 -22.64 15.98
C ASN A 337 -25.59 -22.17 17.45
N ILE A 338 -26.62 -21.48 17.93
CA ILE A 338 -26.58 -20.78 19.22
C ILE A 338 -26.34 -21.72 20.40
N THR A 339 -25.41 -21.35 21.28
CA THR A 339 -25.08 -22.04 22.53
C THR A 339 -25.29 -21.13 23.73
N LEU A 340 -25.27 -21.68 24.95
CA LEU A 340 -25.31 -20.89 26.19
C LEU A 340 -24.18 -19.86 26.29
N ALA A 341 -23.02 -20.13 25.65
CA ALA A 341 -21.90 -19.19 25.63
C ALA A 341 -22.19 -17.93 24.81
N HIS A 342 -23.20 -17.92 23.93
CA HIS A 342 -23.61 -16.73 23.20
C HIS A 342 -24.52 -15.81 24.02
N ALA A 343 -25.19 -16.31 25.06
CA ALA A 343 -26.03 -15.47 25.92
C ALA A 343 -25.25 -14.30 26.51
N GLY A 344 -25.90 -13.15 26.64
CA GLY A 344 -25.32 -11.95 27.24
C GLY A 344 -25.66 -10.66 26.50
N LYS A 345 -25.02 -9.59 26.95
CA LYS A 345 -25.18 -8.24 26.40
C LYS A 345 -24.20 -8.03 25.26
N TYR A 346 -24.70 -7.54 24.14
CA TYR A 346 -23.93 -7.04 23.01
C TYR A 346 -24.14 -5.52 22.91
N GLU A 347 -23.20 -4.85 22.28
CA GLU A 347 -23.32 -3.43 21.95
C GLU A 347 -23.05 -3.27 20.47
N CYS A 348 -24.00 -2.66 19.76
CA CYS A 348 -23.71 -2.10 18.44
C CYS A 348 -23.11 -0.72 18.64
N GLU A 349 -21.94 -0.49 18.05
CA GLU A 349 -21.25 0.78 18.03
C GLU A 349 -21.12 1.28 16.59
N ALA A 350 -21.60 2.49 16.33
CA ALA A 350 -21.37 3.19 15.07
C ALA A 350 -20.49 4.42 15.31
N SER A 351 -19.46 4.60 14.49
CA SER A 351 -18.50 5.70 14.63
C SER A 351 -18.20 6.39 13.29
N ASN A 352 -18.06 7.72 13.33
CA ASN A 352 -17.54 8.53 12.25
C ASN A 352 -16.74 9.72 12.81
N ALA A 353 -16.22 10.59 11.94
CA ALA A 353 -15.47 11.77 12.37
C ALA A 353 -16.28 12.77 13.22
N GLY A 354 -17.61 12.71 13.20
CA GLY A 354 -18.48 13.50 14.06
C GLY A 354 -18.66 12.92 15.47
N GLY A 355 -18.28 11.66 15.70
CA GLY A 355 -18.36 11.01 17.01
C GLY A 355 -18.76 9.53 16.92
N ALA A 356 -19.17 8.96 18.06
CA ALA A 356 -19.63 7.58 18.15
C ALA A 356 -20.92 7.48 18.95
N ALA A 357 -21.76 6.51 18.59
CA ALA A 357 -23.00 6.19 19.28
C ALA A 357 -23.10 4.67 19.48
N ARG A 358 -23.71 4.27 20.60
CA ARG A 358 -23.77 2.86 21.02
C ARG A 358 -25.16 2.51 21.48
N VAL A 359 -25.64 1.33 21.07
CA VAL A 359 -26.95 0.79 21.48
C VAL A 359 -26.75 -0.63 22.00
N PRO A 360 -27.20 -0.93 23.24
CA PRO A 360 -27.12 -2.27 23.80
C PRO A 360 -28.18 -3.19 23.19
N PHE A 361 -27.83 -4.46 23.04
CA PHE A 361 -28.69 -5.56 22.60
C PHE A 361 -28.54 -6.74 23.55
N GLN A 362 -29.64 -7.34 23.98
CA GLN A 362 -29.63 -8.46 24.92
C GLN A 362 -29.98 -9.77 24.21
N LEU A 363 -29.10 -10.77 24.30
CA LEU A 363 -29.37 -12.13 23.84
C LEU A 363 -29.64 -13.07 25.01
N LEU A 364 -30.84 -13.60 25.06
CA LEU A 364 -31.26 -14.68 25.95
C LEU A 364 -31.25 -16.00 25.18
N VAL A 365 -30.88 -17.10 25.85
CA VAL A 365 -30.84 -18.43 25.22
C VAL A 365 -31.79 -19.36 25.96
N ASN A 366 -32.72 -19.95 25.22
CA ASN A 366 -33.71 -20.87 25.74
C ASN A 366 -33.22 -22.32 25.68
N LEU A 367 -33.36 -23.02 26.81
CA LEU A 367 -32.95 -24.42 27.03
C LEU A 367 -34.03 -25.45 26.64
N SER A 368 -35.22 -25.00 26.24
CA SER A 368 -36.43 -25.84 26.13
C SER A 368 -36.40 -26.98 25.08
N ARG A 369 -35.34 -27.12 24.26
CA ARG A 369 -35.22 -28.25 23.31
C ARG A 369 -34.64 -29.55 23.92
N GLN A 370 -34.19 -29.56 25.18
CA GLN A 370 -33.68 -30.80 25.81
C GLN A 370 -34.72 -31.60 26.62
N GLN A 371 -35.93 -31.09 26.86
CA GLN A 371 -36.90 -31.75 27.75
C GLN A 371 -38.07 -32.49 27.07
N GLN A 372 -38.04 -32.71 25.76
CA GLN A 372 -39.13 -33.44 25.05
C GLN A 372 -38.73 -34.72 24.32
N LEU A 373 -37.56 -35.32 24.61
CA LEU A 373 -37.37 -36.75 24.32
C LEU A 373 -37.74 -37.60 25.54
N ALA A 374 -39.04 -37.86 25.70
CA ALA A 374 -39.51 -39.02 26.45
C ALA A 374 -39.50 -40.25 25.51
N PRO A 375 -39.13 -41.45 25.99
CA PRO A 375 -39.12 -42.65 25.17
C PRO A 375 -40.56 -43.11 24.87
N ALA A 376 -40.86 -43.37 23.59
CA ALA A 376 -42.14 -43.93 23.18
C ALA A 376 -42.33 -45.37 23.70
N PRO A 377 -43.56 -45.80 24.03
CA PRO A 377 -43.85 -47.18 24.44
C PRO A 377 -43.78 -48.15 23.24
N PRO A 378 -43.56 -49.46 23.48
CA PRO A 378 -43.38 -50.43 22.39
C PRO A 378 -44.71 -50.72 21.68
N PRO A 379 -44.70 -51.00 20.36
CA PRO A 379 -45.91 -51.39 19.65
C PRO A 379 -46.24 -52.88 19.88
N ALA A 380 -47.52 -53.14 20.14
CA ALA A 380 -48.08 -54.48 20.14
C ALA A 380 -48.22 -55.02 18.71
N ALA A 381 -48.04 -56.33 18.59
CA ALA A 381 -48.06 -57.09 17.34
C ALA A 381 -49.45 -57.10 16.67
N GLY A 382 -49.45 -56.95 15.34
CA GLY A 382 -50.57 -57.22 14.44
C GLY A 382 -50.03 -57.56 13.03
N PRO A 383 -50.72 -58.40 12.24
CA PRO A 383 -50.07 -59.28 11.28
C PRO A 383 -49.91 -58.72 9.86
N ILE A 384 -48.75 -59.05 9.29
CA ILE A 384 -48.38 -59.43 7.91
C ILE A 384 -49.47 -59.30 6.83
N SER A 385 -49.21 -58.52 5.77
CA SER A 385 -49.54 -58.87 4.38
C SER A 385 -48.59 -58.16 3.39
N HIS A 386 -48.38 -58.80 2.24
CA HIS A 386 -47.27 -58.68 1.29
C HIS A 386 -47.29 -57.49 0.30
N GLU A 387 -46.10 -57.28 -0.31
CA GLU A 387 -45.83 -56.87 -1.72
C GLU A 387 -45.62 -55.36 -2.05
N PRO A 388 -44.92 -55.03 -3.17
CA PRO A 388 -43.49 -55.22 -3.47
C PRO A 388 -42.71 -53.88 -3.54
N LEU A 389 -41.38 -53.96 -3.68
CA LEU A 389 -40.47 -52.81 -3.93
C LEU A 389 -40.90 -51.95 -5.14
N PRO A 390 -40.67 -50.62 -5.07
CA PRO A 390 -40.28 -49.86 -6.25
C PRO A 390 -38.85 -49.32 -6.12
N GLU A 391 -38.18 -49.46 -7.26
CA GLU A 391 -36.81 -49.06 -7.56
C GLU A 391 -36.57 -47.55 -7.45
N ALA A 392 -35.27 -47.23 -7.34
CA ALA A 392 -34.72 -45.89 -7.42
C ALA A 392 -35.17 -45.15 -8.69
N GLY A 393 -36.12 -44.23 -8.52
CA GLY A 393 -36.55 -43.27 -9.53
C GLY A 393 -35.54 -42.14 -9.71
N SER A 394 -34.70 -42.31 -10.74
CA SER A 394 -33.88 -41.27 -11.37
C SER A 394 -34.67 -39.97 -11.61
N MET A 395 -34.16 -38.84 -11.11
CA MET A 395 -34.65 -37.51 -11.45
C MET A 395 -34.19 -37.14 -12.87
N ALA A 396 -34.92 -37.62 -13.87
CA ALA A 396 -34.75 -37.18 -15.25
C ALA A 396 -35.25 -35.73 -15.41
N PHE A 397 -34.31 -34.82 -15.69
CA PHE A 397 -34.57 -33.48 -16.19
C PHE A 397 -35.48 -33.60 -17.43
N ARG A 398 -36.66 -32.98 -17.39
CA ARG A 398 -37.50 -32.84 -18.59
C ARG A 398 -36.74 -32.01 -19.61
N ALA A 399 -36.30 -32.67 -20.68
CA ALA A 399 -35.71 -32.04 -21.84
C ALA A 399 -36.69 -30.99 -22.40
N LEU A 400 -36.20 -29.75 -22.56
CA LEU A 400 -36.84 -28.74 -23.40
C LEU A 400 -37.07 -29.35 -24.79
N GLY A 401 -38.30 -29.32 -25.31
CA GLY A 401 -38.60 -29.86 -26.64
C GLY A 401 -37.68 -29.26 -27.70
N LEU A 402 -37.33 -30.05 -28.73
CA LEU A 402 -36.34 -29.69 -29.77
C LEU A 402 -36.55 -28.28 -30.34
N ALA A 403 -37.80 -27.84 -30.47
CA ALA A 403 -38.12 -26.49 -30.95
C ALA A 403 -37.55 -25.39 -30.03
N MET A 404 -37.64 -25.54 -28.72
CA MET A 404 -37.17 -24.54 -27.76
C MET A 404 -35.63 -24.51 -27.69
N GLN A 405 -34.97 -25.66 -27.83
CA GLN A 405 -33.51 -25.73 -27.91
C GLN A 405 -32.97 -25.06 -29.18
N THR A 406 -33.65 -25.21 -30.33
CA THR A 406 -33.24 -24.53 -31.57
C THR A 406 -33.39 -23.01 -31.47
N VAL A 407 -34.42 -22.51 -30.79
CA VAL A 407 -34.63 -21.07 -30.59
C VAL A 407 -33.56 -20.49 -29.67
N ILE A 408 -33.23 -21.19 -28.58
CA ILE A 408 -32.17 -20.75 -27.65
C ILE A 408 -30.80 -20.77 -28.36
N ALA A 409 -30.49 -21.83 -29.11
CA ALA A 409 -29.24 -21.94 -29.86
C ALA A 409 -29.12 -20.85 -30.94
N ALA A 410 -30.20 -20.57 -31.68
CA ALA A 410 -30.23 -19.50 -32.67
C ALA A 410 -30.07 -18.11 -32.04
N ALA A 411 -30.69 -17.87 -30.87
CA ALA A 411 -30.54 -16.61 -30.14
C ALA A 411 -29.10 -16.40 -29.63
N ILE A 412 -28.48 -17.44 -29.09
CA ILE A 412 -27.07 -17.39 -28.63
C ILE A 412 -26.13 -17.16 -29.82
N ALA A 413 -26.37 -17.83 -30.95
CA ALA A 413 -25.58 -17.64 -32.17
C ALA A 413 -25.72 -16.20 -32.71
N LEU A 414 -26.92 -15.63 -32.69
CA LEU A 414 -27.15 -14.25 -33.12
C LEU A 414 -26.47 -13.25 -32.18
N LEU A 415 -26.55 -13.45 -30.86
CA LEU A 415 -25.85 -12.63 -29.87
C LEU A 415 -24.33 -12.71 -30.05
N ALA A 416 -23.78 -13.91 -30.25
CA ALA A 416 -22.35 -14.08 -30.51
C ALA A 416 -21.91 -13.38 -31.82
N LEU A 417 -22.72 -13.46 -32.87
CA LEU A 417 -22.45 -12.78 -34.15
C LEU A 417 -22.45 -11.25 -33.99
N THR A 418 -23.43 -10.70 -33.25
CA THR A 418 -23.50 -9.26 -33.00
C THR A 418 -22.31 -8.77 -32.15
N ALA A 419 -21.88 -9.54 -31.16
CA ALA A 419 -20.70 -9.23 -30.36
C ALA A 419 -19.41 -9.24 -31.21
N LEU A 420 -19.27 -10.21 -32.13
CA LEU A 420 -18.14 -10.27 -33.05
C LEU A 420 -18.13 -9.08 -34.02
N LEU A 421 -19.29 -8.69 -34.55
CA LEU A 421 -19.41 -7.52 -35.42
C LEU A 421 -19.08 -6.22 -34.70
N LEU A 422 -19.49 -6.06 -33.44
CA LEU A 422 -19.10 -4.91 -32.61
C LEU A 422 -17.60 -4.89 -32.33
N ALA A 423 -17.00 -6.03 -31.98
CA ALA A 423 -15.57 -6.14 -31.76
C ALA A 423 -14.76 -5.79 -33.03
N THR A 424 -15.19 -6.28 -34.20
CA THR A 424 -14.55 -5.96 -35.48
C THR A 424 -14.69 -4.48 -35.86
N MET A 425 -15.85 -3.86 -35.58
CA MET A 425 -16.06 -2.42 -35.77
C MET A 425 -15.15 -1.58 -34.86
N ILE A 426 -15.00 -1.95 -33.59
CA ILE A 426 -14.10 -1.30 -32.64
C ILE A 426 -12.64 -1.44 -33.08
N CYS A 427 -12.22 -2.64 -33.49
CA CYS A 427 -10.88 -2.88 -34.02
C CYS A 427 -10.60 -2.10 -35.30
N ARG A 428 -11.57 -2.00 -36.22
CA ARG A 428 -11.46 -1.17 -37.43
C ARG A 428 -11.34 0.31 -37.09
N ARG A 429 -12.08 0.80 -36.10
CA ARG A 429 -12.01 2.21 -35.65
C ARG A 429 -10.66 2.52 -35.00
N ARG A 430 -10.10 1.61 -34.19
CA ARG A 430 -8.75 1.73 -33.62
C ARG A 430 -7.67 1.69 -34.70
N ARG A 431 -7.80 0.83 -35.72
CA ARG A 431 -6.87 0.81 -36.87
C ARG A 431 -6.95 2.08 -37.71
N ARG A 432 -8.14 2.67 -37.90
CA ARG A 432 -8.28 3.96 -38.60
C ARG A 432 -7.68 5.13 -37.81
N ARG A 433 -7.80 5.15 -36.46
CA ARG A 433 -7.13 6.14 -35.62
C ARG A 433 -5.60 6.05 -35.68
N LYS A 434 -5.02 4.85 -35.87
CA LYS A 434 -3.57 4.68 -36.08
C LYS A 434 -3.08 5.07 -37.49
N LYS A 435 -3.98 5.34 -38.45
CA LYS A 435 -3.64 5.60 -39.87
C LYS A 435 -3.96 7.02 -40.34
N ALA A 436 -4.46 7.90 -39.46
CA ALA A 436 -4.69 9.30 -39.80
C ALA A 436 -3.40 10.12 -39.61
N PRO A 437 -2.88 10.81 -40.63
CA PRO A 437 -1.79 11.76 -40.49
C PRO A 437 -2.26 12.98 -39.70
N GLY A 438 -1.49 13.40 -38.69
CA GLY A 438 -1.72 14.65 -37.96
C GLY A 438 -1.39 15.89 -38.83
N PRO A 439 -1.94 17.07 -38.50
CA PRO A 439 -1.70 18.30 -39.24
C PRO A 439 -0.24 18.78 -39.08
N PRO A 440 0.31 19.52 -40.07
CA PRO A 440 1.72 19.90 -40.08
C PRO A 440 1.95 21.20 -39.29
N GLY A 441 2.94 21.20 -38.39
CA GLY A 441 3.55 22.42 -37.87
C GLY A 441 3.77 22.44 -36.36
N GLU A 442 4.81 21.74 -35.90
CA GLU A 442 5.85 22.23 -34.96
C GLU A 442 6.77 21.05 -34.64
N GLY A 443 7.98 21.08 -35.20
CA GLY A 443 8.96 20.02 -35.08
C GLY A 443 9.70 20.10 -33.75
N ALA A 444 9.51 19.09 -32.91
CA ALA A 444 10.54 18.64 -31.99
C ALA A 444 10.87 17.19 -32.37
N LEU A 445 12.02 17.03 -33.01
CA LEU A 445 12.70 15.76 -33.18
C LEU A 445 13.07 15.25 -31.77
N PHE A 446 12.18 14.48 -31.15
CA PHE A 446 12.58 13.62 -30.03
C PHE A 446 13.35 12.43 -30.60
N VAL A 447 14.62 12.69 -30.92
CA VAL A 447 15.63 11.63 -30.82
C VAL A 447 15.78 11.40 -29.33
N ASN A 448 15.16 10.32 -28.84
CA ASN A 448 15.39 9.86 -27.49
C ASN A 448 16.83 9.35 -27.40
N ASP A 449 17.75 10.24 -27.09
CA ASP A 449 19.09 9.90 -26.65
C ASP A 449 19.01 9.60 -25.14
N TYR A 450 18.73 8.35 -24.79
CA TYR A 450 18.57 7.87 -23.41
C TYR A 450 19.91 7.73 -22.66
N SER A 451 20.86 8.61 -22.94
CA SER A 451 22.17 8.66 -22.29
C SER A 451 22.15 9.50 -20.99
N GLU A 452 20.99 9.99 -20.59
CA GLU A 452 20.84 10.91 -19.45
C GLU A 452 20.26 10.18 -18.24
N GLY A 453 21.12 9.92 -17.25
CA GLY A 453 20.76 9.31 -15.97
C GLY A 453 19.82 10.16 -15.10
N PRO A 454 19.47 9.71 -13.88
CA PRO A 454 18.50 10.39 -13.02
C PRO A 454 18.97 11.80 -12.63
N TYR A 455 18.05 12.76 -12.68
CA TYR A 455 18.25 14.15 -12.26
C TYR A 455 17.93 14.32 -10.78
N THR A 456 18.69 15.15 -10.07
CA THR A 456 18.43 15.52 -8.67
C THR A 456 17.97 16.98 -8.56
N PHE A 457 17.22 17.32 -7.50
CA PHE A 457 16.69 18.67 -7.27
C PHE A 457 17.79 19.77 -7.25
N ALA A 458 19.02 19.42 -6.88
CA ALA A 458 20.16 20.33 -6.83
C ALA A 458 20.59 20.88 -8.22
N GLN A 459 20.10 20.28 -9.31
CA GLN A 459 20.46 20.64 -10.68
C GLN A 459 19.37 21.43 -11.42
N LEU A 460 18.21 21.66 -10.80
CA LEU A 460 17.16 22.50 -11.39
C LEU A 460 17.41 23.98 -11.05
N GLU A 461 17.51 24.83 -12.07
CA GLU A 461 17.44 26.28 -11.93
C GLU A 461 16.15 26.82 -12.54
N GLU A 462 15.50 27.75 -11.83
CA GLU A 462 14.32 28.45 -12.31
C GLU A 462 14.74 29.73 -13.05
N LEU A 463 14.43 29.79 -14.35
CA LEU A 463 14.70 30.94 -15.20
C LEU A 463 13.38 31.58 -15.60
N ARG A 464 13.27 32.89 -15.41
CA ARG A 464 12.11 33.68 -15.84
C ARG A 464 12.47 34.44 -17.10
N ASP A 465 11.67 34.29 -18.15
CA ASP A 465 11.81 35.12 -19.35
C ASP A 465 11.30 36.56 -19.09
N GLU A 466 11.68 37.49 -19.96
CA GLU A 466 11.26 38.90 -19.94
C GLU A 466 9.73 39.09 -20.06
N ARG A 467 8.96 38.02 -20.32
CA ARG A 467 7.50 38.02 -20.44
C ARG A 467 6.81 37.35 -19.24
N GLY A 468 7.59 36.94 -18.22
CA GLY A 468 7.08 36.32 -17.00
C GLY A 468 6.78 34.82 -17.10
N HIS A 469 7.21 34.13 -18.17
CA HIS A 469 7.13 32.69 -18.24
C HIS A 469 8.28 32.05 -17.47
N GLU A 470 7.93 31.12 -16.60
CA GLU A 470 8.88 30.32 -15.83
C GLU A 470 9.27 29.08 -16.64
N MET A 471 10.58 28.89 -16.81
CA MET A 471 11.18 27.70 -17.43
C MET A 471 12.22 27.13 -16.48
N PHE A 472 12.19 25.82 -16.28
CA PHE A 472 13.24 25.12 -15.53
C PHE A 472 14.35 24.71 -16.50
N VAL A 473 15.58 25.13 -16.21
CA VAL A 473 16.77 24.77 -16.96
C VAL A 473 17.66 23.90 -16.07
N ILE A 474 18.19 22.81 -16.62
CA ILE A 474 19.06 21.88 -15.89
C ILE A 474 20.49 22.40 -15.98
N ASP A 475 21.06 22.86 -14.87
CA ASP A 475 22.46 23.24 -14.78
C ASP A 475 23.33 22.03 -14.41
N ARG A 476 24.02 21.47 -15.41
CA ARG A 476 24.91 20.30 -15.26
C ARG A 476 26.28 20.63 -14.68
N SER A 477 26.59 21.91 -14.49
CA SER A 477 27.84 22.30 -13.83
C SER A 477 27.80 22.12 -12.31
N LYS A 478 26.61 21.90 -11.73
CA LYS A 478 26.43 21.67 -10.30
C LYS A 478 26.67 20.21 -9.90
N PRO A 479 27.45 19.96 -8.82
CA PRO A 479 27.72 18.61 -8.34
C PRO A 479 26.45 17.94 -7.81
N LEU A 480 26.35 16.61 -7.99
CA LEU A 480 25.18 15.80 -7.62
C LEU A 480 24.89 15.76 -6.10
N PHE A 481 25.85 16.19 -5.27
CA PHE A 481 25.74 16.34 -3.83
C PHE A 481 26.61 17.51 -3.35
N ALA A 482 26.18 18.22 -2.30
CA ALA A 482 27.08 19.08 -1.53
C ALA A 482 28.11 18.19 -0.83
N GLU A 483 29.41 18.39 -1.10
CA GLU A 483 30.47 17.81 -0.27
C GLU A 483 30.29 18.34 1.16
N SER A 484 30.11 17.44 2.13
CA SER A 484 30.25 17.82 3.54
C SER A 484 31.69 18.27 3.77
N PRO A 485 31.93 19.39 4.49
CA PRO A 485 33.28 19.84 4.74
C PRO A 485 34.02 18.81 5.60
N ALA A 486 35.19 18.41 5.12
CA ALA A 486 36.06 17.45 5.78
C ALA A 486 36.43 17.94 7.19
N GLU A 487 36.33 17.03 8.18
CA GLU A 487 36.97 17.18 9.48
C GLU A 487 38.49 17.23 9.27
N THR A 488 39.10 18.40 9.48
CA THR A 488 40.54 18.54 9.68
C THR A 488 40.82 18.83 11.13
N THR A 489 41.54 17.89 11.74
CA THR A 489 42.16 17.92 13.06
C THR A 489 43.24 18.98 13.20
N GLU A 490 43.34 19.51 14.43
CA GLU A 490 44.48 20.17 15.10
C GLU A 490 44.88 21.62 14.72
N GLY A 491 44.59 22.54 15.66
CA GLY A 491 45.62 23.10 16.54
C GLY A 491 46.47 24.28 16.05
N THR A 492 46.37 25.39 16.80
CA THR A 492 47.39 26.45 17.05
C THR A 492 47.05 27.85 16.51
N GLU A 493 46.68 28.72 17.46
CA GLU A 493 46.69 30.19 17.34
C GLU A 493 48.14 30.73 17.44
N PRO A 494 48.48 31.91 16.88
CA PRO A 494 48.20 33.17 17.60
C PRO A 494 48.00 34.47 16.76
N GLY A 495 47.17 35.37 17.28
CA GLY A 495 47.44 36.82 17.41
C GLY A 495 47.24 37.79 16.22
N PRO A 496 47.00 39.10 16.49
CA PRO A 496 45.93 39.86 15.81
C PRO A 496 46.40 41.11 15.00
N ALA A 497 45.60 41.54 14.01
CA ALA A 497 45.62 42.92 13.49
C ALA A 497 44.34 43.33 12.71
N GLN A 498 43.53 44.18 13.35
CA GLN A 498 42.79 45.39 12.90
C GLN A 498 42.32 45.56 11.43
N GLY A 499 41.03 45.88 11.27
CA GLY A 499 40.45 46.55 10.08
C GLY A 499 38.93 46.73 10.17
N LEU A 500 38.46 47.99 10.22
CA LEU A 500 37.13 48.53 10.55
C LEU A 500 35.95 48.23 9.56
N PRO A 501 34.68 48.58 9.90
CA PRO A 501 33.44 47.92 9.51
C PRO A 501 32.62 48.67 8.45
N LEU A 502 31.66 48.00 7.81
CA LEU A 502 30.52 48.63 7.12
C LEU A 502 29.22 47.82 7.33
N GLN A 503 28.16 48.57 7.59
CA GLN A 503 26.84 48.22 8.16
C GLN A 503 25.90 47.41 7.25
N PRO A 504 24.83 46.81 7.82
CA PRO A 504 23.80 46.04 7.11
C PRO A 504 22.73 46.96 6.48
N PRO A 505 22.04 46.57 5.39
CA PRO A 505 20.86 47.28 4.94
C PRO A 505 19.63 46.86 5.75
N ALA A 506 18.87 47.89 6.13
CA ALA A 506 17.73 47.89 7.03
C ALA A 506 16.46 47.28 6.42
N ALA A 507 15.62 46.77 7.32
CA ALA A 507 14.22 46.45 7.10
C ALA A 507 13.39 47.72 6.84
N TYR A 508 12.35 47.60 6.02
CA TYR A 508 11.26 48.57 5.94
C TYR A 508 9.94 47.86 6.26
N GLU A 509 9.30 48.28 7.34
CA GLU A 509 7.87 48.12 7.58
C GLU A 509 7.11 49.14 6.73
N ILE A 510 6.05 48.70 6.05
CA ILE A 510 4.98 49.58 5.57
C ILE A 510 3.66 48.96 6.02
N HIS A 511 2.99 49.64 6.94
CA HIS A 511 1.58 49.46 7.24
C HIS A 511 0.71 50.14 6.17
N CYS A 512 -0.23 49.38 5.61
CA CYS A 512 -1.64 49.73 5.42
C CYS A 512 -2.42 48.43 5.18
#